data_AF-A0AAI9ZHB0-F1
#
_entry.id   AF-A0AAI9ZHB0-F1
#
_cell.length_a   1.000
_cell.length_b   1.000
_cell.length_c   1.000
_cell.angle_alpha   90.00
_cell.angle_beta   90.00
_cell.angle_gamma   90.00
#
_symmetry.space_group_name_H-M   'P 1'
#
loop_
_entity.id
_entity.type
_entity.pdbx_description
1 polymer ?
#
loop_
_entity_poly.entity_id
_entity_poly.type
_entity_poly.pdbx_seq_one_letter_code
_entity_poly.pdbx_strand_id
1 'polypeptide(L)'
;MAGRLRQMTGDDAATFRGNQAKVVGAIVNGHSPIIQVMGTGSGKSLSFMLPAFCSLDGVTVVIILLTVLRTDLEARCTKLGIASYIWLSHKNNQAASIIFVMPESAVSKGFQDFIARLTS
;
A
#
# COMPACT_ATOMS: atom_id res chain seq x y z
N MET A 1 16.77 -3.70 -0.48
CA MET A 1 15.68 -2.84 -0.98
C MET A 1 15.95 -2.21 -2.35
N ALA A 2 17.15 -1.69 -2.65
CA ALA A 2 17.43 -1.09 -3.97
C ALA A 2 17.21 -2.07 -5.16
N GLY A 3 17.63 -3.33 -5.05
CA GLY A 3 17.36 -4.33 -6.10
C GLY A 3 15.87 -4.60 -6.31
N ARG A 4 15.07 -4.61 -5.22
CA ARG A 4 13.61 -4.76 -5.30
C ARG A 4 12.94 -3.54 -5.92
N LEU A 5 13.45 -2.34 -5.67
CA LEU A 5 12.98 -1.12 -6.33
C LEU A 5 13.14 -1.25 -7.85
N ARG A 6 14.34 -1.63 -8.33
CA ARG A 6 14.62 -1.80 -9.76
C ARG A 6 13.75 -2.88 -10.39
N GLN A 7 13.55 -4.00 -9.69
CA GLN A 7 12.66 -5.08 -10.11
C GLN A 7 11.21 -4.59 -10.24
N MET A 8 10.72 -3.82 -9.26
CA MET A 8 9.36 -3.28 -9.26
C MET A 8 9.16 -2.24 -10.36
N THR A 9 10.15 -1.38 -10.63
CA THR A 9 10.04 -0.33 -11.65
C THR A 9 10.36 -0.83 -13.06
N GLY A 10 11.02 -1.98 -13.20
CA GLY A 10 11.57 -2.45 -14.47
C GLY A 10 12.70 -1.56 -15.01
N ASP A 11 13.39 -0.84 -14.12
CA ASP A 11 14.42 0.14 -14.48
C ASP A 11 15.66 -0.08 -13.60
N ASP A 12 16.76 -0.53 -14.21
CA ASP A 12 18.03 -0.79 -13.52
C ASP A 12 18.72 0.48 -12.99
N ALA A 13 18.40 1.64 -13.55
CA ALA A 13 18.88 2.93 -13.07
C ALA A 13 18.03 3.49 -11.94
N ALA A 14 16.93 2.83 -11.55
CA ALA A 14 16.04 3.33 -10.52
C ALA A 14 16.76 3.46 -9.15
N THR A 15 16.63 4.64 -8.57
CA THR A 15 17.11 4.97 -7.22
C THR A 15 15.99 5.58 -6.38
N PHE A 16 16.09 5.39 -5.06
CA PHE A 16 15.22 6.10 -4.13
C PHE A 16 15.42 7.61 -4.25
N ARG A 17 14.32 8.36 -4.09
CA ARG A 17 14.31 9.83 -4.13
C ARG A 17 14.06 10.39 -2.74
N GLY A 18 14.83 11.41 -2.34
CA GLY A 18 14.71 12.05 -1.04
C GLY A 18 14.75 11.04 0.12
N ASN A 19 13.76 11.11 1.02
CA ASN A 19 13.70 10.27 2.22
C ASN A 19 13.05 8.88 2.01
N GLN A 20 12.74 8.48 0.78
CA GLN A 20 12.05 7.21 0.51
C GLN A 20 12.78 5.99 1.09
N ALA A 21 14.10 5.89 0.92
CA ALA A 21 14.88 4.77 1.43
C ALA A 21 14.76 4.63 2.96
N LYS A 22 14.85 5.77 3.67
CA LYS A 22 14.73 5.82 5.13
C LYS A 22 13.33 5.39 5.58
N VAL A 23 12.28 5.86 4.90
CA VAL A 23 10.89 5.54 5.24
C VAL A 23 10.59 4.06 4.98
N VAL A 24 10.95 3.54 3.80
CA VAL A 24 10.75 2.11 3.47
C VAL A 24 11.50 1.23 4.46
N GLY A 25 12.76 1.57 4.78
CA GLY A 25 13.53 0.83 5.78
C GLY A 25 12.86 0.82 7.15
N ALA A 26 12.32 1.96 7.61
CA ALA A 26 11.61 2.04 8.87
C ALA A 26 10.32 1.19 8.88
N ILE A 27 9.56 1.19 7.79
CA ILE A 27 8.34 0.37 7.64
C ILE A 27 8.68 -1.13 7.71
N VAL A 28 9.69 -1.56 6.94
CA VAL A 28 10.09 -2.97 6.88
C VAL A 28 10.64 -3.47 8.23
N ASN A 29 11.26 -2.59 9.01
CA ASN A 29 11.74 -2.90 10.35
C ASN A 29 10.65 -2.81 11.43
N GLY A 30 9.39 -2.56 11.06
CA GLY A 30 8.27 -2.49 12.00
C GLY A 30 8.22 -1.25 12.88
N HIS A 31 8.94 -0.17 12.53
CA HIS A 31 8.86 1.08 13.27
C HIS A 31 7.49 1.74 13.10
N SER A 32 6.91 2.22 14.20
CA SER A 32 5.65 2.94 14.22
C SER A 32 5.59 3.88 15.44
N PRO A 33 5.06 5.12 15.32
CA PRO A 33 4.52 5.73 14.12
C PRO A 33 5.60 6.31 13.18
N ILE A 34 5.27 6.41 11.88
CA ILE A 34 6.13 7.06 10.87
C ILE A 34 5.36 8.21 10.21
N ILE A 35 5.98 9.39 10.14
CA ILE A 35 5.43 10.55 9.43
C ILE A 35 6.32 10.86 8.22
N GLN A 36 5.74 10.76 7.02
CA GLN A 36 6.41 11.09 5.77
C GLN A 36 5.75 12.30 5.10
N VAL A 37 6.48 13.41 5.01
CA VAL A 37 6.03 14.63 4.32
C VAL A 37 6.84 14.80 3.04
N MET A 38 6.17 14.79 1.88
CA MET A 38 6.77 15.04 0.57
C MET A 38 5.73 15.68 -0.36
N GLY A 39 6.18 16.36 -1.42
CA GLY A 39 5.31 16.91 -2.45
C GLY A 39 4.49 15.86 -3.21
N THR A 40 3.40 16.28 -3.85
CA THR A 40 2.65 15.43 -4.80
C THR A 40 3.56 15.05 -5.97
N GLY A 41 3.42 13.82 -6.49
CA GLY A 41 4.31 13.31 -7.54
C GLY A 41 5.69 12.85 -7.05
N SER A 42 6.11 13.14 -5.82
CA SER A 42 7.42 12.72 -5.29
C SER A 42 7.53 11.22 -4.98
N GLY A 43 6.56 10.40 -5.36
CA GLY A 43 6.59 8.95 -5.21
C GLY A 43 6.32 8.43 -3.79
N LYS A 44 5.54 9.15 -2.97
CA LYS A 44 5.19 8.72 -1.59
C LYS A 44 4.53 7.34 -1.52
N SER A 45 3.79 6.93 -2.55
CA SER A 45 3.14 5.62 -2.59
C SER A 45 4.12 4.46 -2.54
N LEU A 46 5.38 4.70 -2.92
CA LEU A 46 6.45 3.70 -2.83
C LEU A 46 6.61 3.14 -1.41
N SER A 47 6.33 3.95 -0.38
CA SER A 47 6.46 3.57 1.03
C SER A 47 5.59 2.38 1.41
N PHE A 48 4.44 2.20 0.76
CA PHE A 48 3.55 1.05 1.01
C PHE A 48 3.55 0.04 -0.15
N MET A 49 3.77 0.48 -1.39
CA MET A 49 3.80 -0.41 -2.55
C MET A 49 5.02 -1.32 -2.57
N LEU A 50 6.21 -0.80 -2.25
CA LEU A 50 7.44 -1.61 -2.32
C LEU A 50 7.45 -2.74 -1.28
N PRO A 51 7.05 -2.52 -0.01
CA PRO A 51 6.90 -3.61 0.94
C PRO A 51 5.88 -4.67 0.47
N ALA A 52 4.71 -4.25 -0.01
CA ALA A 52 3.67 -5.16 -0.51
C ALA A 52 4.09 -5.93 -1.78
N PHE A 53 4.96 -5.36 -2.60
CA PHE A 53 5.57 -6.06 -3.74
C PHE A 53 6.57 -7.13 -3.29
N CYS A 54 7.29 -6.90 -2.18
CA CYS A 54 8.35 -7.79 -1.73
C CYS A 54 7.85 -8.99 -0.92
N SER A 55 6.70 -8.87 -0.25
CA SER A 55 6.15 -9.91 0.61
C SER A 55 4.63 -9.98 0.49
N LEU A 56 4.12 -11.21 0.49
CA LEU A 56 2.68 -11.49 0.62
C LEU A 56 2.26 -11.70 2.08
N ASP A 57 3.23 -11.65 3.01
CA ASP A 57 2.97 -11.84 4.43
C ASP A 57 2.41 -10.55 5.04
N GLY A 58 1.10 -10.57 5.28
CA GLY A 58 0.37 -9.46 5.87
C GLY A 58 -0.40 -8.62 4.85
N VAL A 59 -1.23 -7.73 5.38
CA VAL A 59 -2.14 -6.88 4.60
C VAL A 59 -1.87 -5.43 4.93
N THR A 60 -1.65 -4.60 3.90
CA THR A 60 -1.56 -3.15 4.05
C THR A 60 -2.92 -2.51 3.79
N VAL A 61 -3.48 -1.82 4.79
CA VAL A 61 -4.70 -1.03 4.63
C VAL A 61 -4.34 0.42 4.30
N VAL A 62 -4.78 0.91 3.15
CA VAL A 62 -4.58 2.29 2.69
C VAL A 62 -5.90 3.05 2.77
N ILE A 63 -6.01 3.93 3.76
CA ILE A 63 -7.14 4.85 3.91
C ILE A 63 -6.92 6.06 2.98
N ILE A 64 -7.84 6.30 2.04
CA ILE A 64 -7.69 7.32 1.00
C ILE A 64 -8.97 8.10 0.75
N LEU A 65 -8.85 9.43 0.62
CA LEU A 65 -9.99 10.36 0.50
C LEU A 65 -10.49 10.59 -0.93
N LEU A 66 -9.66 10.31 -1.95
CA LEU A 66 -9.98 10.68 -3.33
C LEU A 66 -10.23 9.44 -4.18
N THR A 67 -11.48 9.28 -4.64
CA THR A 67 -11.93 8.15 -5.47
C THR A 67 -11.07 7.95 -6.72
N VAL A 68 -10.72 9.03 -7.44
CA VAL A 68 -9.90 8.96 -8.65
C VAL A 68 -8.49 8.44 -8.34
N LEU A 69 -7.86 8.97 -7.28
CA LEU A 69 -6.52 8.54 -6.87
C LEU A 69 -6.52 7.10 -6.33
N ARG A 70 -7.58 6.69 -5.64
CA ARG A 70 -7.77 5.31 -5.20
C ARG A 70 -7.76 4.35 -6.40
N THR A 71 -8.53 4.65 -7.43
CA THR A 71 -8.58 3.83 -8.65
C THR A 71 -7.25 3.85 -9.41
N ASP A 72 -6.56 5.00 -9.48
CA ASP A 72 -5.21 5.08 -10.07
C ASP A 72 -4.20 4.18 -9.31
N LEU A 73 -4.22 4.22 -7.98
CA LEU A 73 -3.31 3.41 -7.17
C LEU A 73 -3.59 1.91 -7.29
N GLU A 74 -4.86 1.49 -7.31
CA GLU A 74 -5.23 0.09 -7.55
C GLU A 74 -4.78 -0.37 -8.94
N ALA A 75 -5.02 0.42 -9.99
CA ALA A 75 -4.55 0.09 -11.33
C ALA A 75 -3.02 -0.02 -11.41
N ARG A 76 -2.30 0.81 -10.65
CA ARG A 76 -0.83 0.72 -10.53
C ARG A 76 -0.39 -0.54 -9.79
N CYS A 77 -1.05 -0.92 -8.69
CA CYS A 77 -0.78 -2.19 -8.01
C CYS A 77 -0.97 -3.37 -8.95
N THR A 78 -2.10 -3.39 -9.68
CA THR A 78 -2.42 -4.46 -10.64
C THR A 78 -1.37 -4.56 -11.75
N LYS A 79 -0.89 -3.44 -12.29
CA LYS A 79 0.21 -3.42 -13.27
C LYS A 79 1.54 -3.96 -12.72
N LEU A 80 1.77 -3.81 -11.42
CA LEU A 80 2.96 -4.29 -10.72
C LEU A 80 2.81 -5.74 -10.23
N GLY A 81 1.67 -6.40 -10.51
CA GLY A 81 1.37 -7.73 -9.99
C GLY A 81 1.12 -7.78 -8.48
N ILE A 82 0.88 -6.63 -7.85
CA ILE A 82 0.54 -6.55 -6.42
C ILE A 82 -0.96 -6.85 -6.28
N ALA A 83 -1.30 -7.94 -5.58
CA ALA A 83 -2.68 -8.29 -5.28
C ALA A 83 -3.32 -7.16 -4.46
N SER A 84 -4.27 -6.44 -5.05
CA SER A 84 -4.93 -5.33 -4.39
C SER A 84 -6.40 -5.20 -4.79
N TYR A 85 -7.21 -4.60 -3.93
CA TYR A 85 -8.60 -4.27 -4.28
C TYR A 85 -9.13 -3.08 -3.49
N ILE A 86 -10.24 -2.54 -3.98
CA ILE A 86 -11.03 -1.51 -3.31
C ILE A 86 -12.08 -2.17 -2.43
N TRP A 87 -12.01 -1.94 -1.13
CA TRP A 87 -12.99 -2.46 -0.18
C TRP A 87 -14.34 -1.78 -0.40
N LEU A 88 -15.37 -2.61 -0.57
CA LEU A 88 -16.77 -2.25 -0.63
C LEU A 88 -17.52 -3.22 0.29
N SER A 89 -18.52 -2.74 1.01
CA SER A 89 -19.22 -3.42 2.12
C SER A 89 -19.77 -4.83 1.85
N HIS A 90 -19.68 -5.34 0.61
CA HIS A 90 -20.29 -6.57 0.13
C HIS A 90 -19.38 -7.43 -0.76
N LYS A 91 -18.08 -7.13 -0.91
CA LYS A 91 -17.16 -7.95 -1.73
C LYS A 91 -16.34 -8.92 -0.88
N ASN A 92 -16.18 -10.14 -1.42
CA ASN A 92 -15.63 -11.32 -0.76
C ASN A 92 -14.16 -11.15 -0.31
N ASN A 93 -13.74 -11.88 0.73
CA ASN A 93 -12.36 -11.95 1.23
C ASN A 93 -11.44 -12.53 0.14
N GLN A 94 -10.83 -11.66 -0.66
CA GLN A 94 -9.74 -12.05 -1.56
C GLN A 94 -8.41 -11.89 -0.82
N ALA A 95 -7.51 -12.86 -1.01
CA ALA A 95 -6.13 -12.71 -0.58
C ALA A 95 -5.53 -11.48 -1.29
N ALA A 96 -5.12 -10.47 -0.52
CA ALA A 96 -4.62 -9.21 -1.04
C ALA A 96 -3.51 -8.66 -0.16
N SER A 97 -2.47 -8.11 -0.79
CA SER A 97 -1.37 -7.43 -0.11
C SER A 97 -1.73 -5.98 0.23
N ILE A 98 -2.62 -5.34 -0.56
CA ILE A 98 -3.09 -3.97 -0.35
C ILE A 98 -4.61 -3.89 -0.44
N ILE A 99 -5.23 -3.24 0.56
CA ILE A 99 -6.66 -2.93 0.57
C ILE A 99 -6.83 -1.42 0.60
N PHE A 100 -7.52 -0.87 -0.39
CA PHE A 100 -7.89 0.54 -0.40
C PHE A 100 -9.28 0.74 0.20
N VAL A 101 -9.39 1.64 1.17
CA VAL A 101 -10.66 1.94 1.85
C VAL A 101 -10.86 3.44 1.96
N MET A 102 -12.11 3.89 1.79
CA MET A 102 -12.46 5.29 2.03
C MET A 102 -12.70 5.52 3.53
N PRO A 103 -12.45 6.71 4.09
CA PRO A 103 -12.59 6.96 5.53
C PRO A 103 -13.97 6.62 6.09
N GLU A 104 -15.04 6.95 5.38
CA GLU A 104 -16.42 6.64 5.77
C GLU A 104 -16.68 5.13 5.87
N SER A 105 -16.00 4.33 5.04
CA SER A 105 -16.04 2.88 5.10
C SER A 105 -15.15 2.33 6.21
N ALA A 106 -13.98 2.94 6.44
CA ALA A 106 -12.99 2.49 7.43
C ALA A 106 -13.51 2.57 8.87
N VAL A 107 -14.46 3.46 9.15
CA VAL A 107 -15.09 3.60 10.48
C VAL A 107 -16.35 2.73 10.63
N SER A 108 -16.76 2.01 9.59
CA SER A 108 -17.96 1.17 9.64
C SER A 108 -17.72 -0.12 10.43
N LYS A 109 -18.78 -0.62 11.09
CA LYS A 109 -18.75 -1.93 11.76
C LYS A 109 -18.37 -3.06 10.79
N GLY A 110 -18.86 -3.00 9.55
CA GLY A 110 -18.54 -4.01 8.54
C GLY A 110 -17.05 -4.08 8.20
N PHE A 111 -16.35 -2.94 8.18
CA PHE A 111 -14.91 -2.92 7.98
C PHE A 111 -14.15 -3.42 9.23
N GLN A 112 -14.58 -3.05 10.42
CA GLN A 112 -13.99 -3.54 11.68
C GLN A 112 -14.10 -5.07 11.79
N ASP A 113 -15.28 -5.62 11.51
CA ASP A 113 -15.53 -7.07 11.49
C ASP A 113 -14.67 -7.78 10.43
N PHE A 114 -14.44 -7.14 9.29
CA PHE A 114 -13.55 -7.64 8.24
C PHE A 114 -12.08 -7.69 8.71
N ILE A 115 -11.56 -6.61 9.31
CA ILE A 115 -10.18 -6.56 9.83
C ILE A 115 -9.96 -7.60 10.93
N ALA A 116 -10.92 -7.77 11.84
CA ALA A 116 -10.81 -8.75 12.92
C ALA A 116 -10.63 -10.19 12.41
N ARG A 117 -11.19 -10.51 11.23
CA ARG A 117 -11.04 -11.83 10.57
C ARG A 117 -9.70 -12.00 9.85
N LEU A 118 -8.99 -10.93 9.52
CA LEU A 118 -7.65 -11.01 8.93
C LEU A 118 -6.56 -11.26 9.97
N THR A 119 -6.83 -10.92 11.23
CA THR A 119 -5.91 -11.04 12.36
C THR A 119 -6.10 -12.30 13.19
N SER A 120 -7.12 -13.10 12.88
CA SER A 120 -7.43 -14.40 13.52
C SER A 120 -6.78 -15.55 12.78
#